data_AF-W2NVV2-F1
#
_entry.id   AF-W2NVV2-F1
#
_cell.length_a   1.000
_cell.length_b   1.000
_cell.length_c   1.000
_cell.angle_alpha   90.00
_cell.angle_beta   90.00
_cell.angle_gamma   90.00
#
_symmetry.space_group_name_H-M   'P 1'
#
loop_
_entity.id
_entity.type
_entity.pdbx_description
1 polymer ?
#
loop_
_entity_poly.entity_id
_entity_poly.type
_entity_poly.pdbx_seq_one_letter_code
_entity_poly.pdbx_strand_id
1 'polypeptide(L)'
;MKIKGLLAQVRTCEEERKLVDKLREIGLGQYIELPQIAVMGDTSSGKSSLLSALSGVSFPSNDQLTTRCPTQLILTRADTFRGTVRLVRFQSSSENDEGEEKQELNRLEDVPDAITKLTQKLVDEGQNISDDQIVIEMCGPELPNLTLTDLPGLVRTVGDREDQSIIPRVRQMVDRYMKQERTVLIAVVPANVDMHNTEILQAAQEADPNGTRTIAVVTKMDLVD
;
A
#
# COMPACT_ATOMS: atom_id res chain seq x y z
N MET A 1 31.93 -21.96 1.33
CA MET A 1 30.86 -22.31 2.29
C MET A 1 29.83 -21.19 2.53
N LYS A 2 30.19 -19.89 2.44
CA LYS A 2 29.26 -18.77 2.71
C LYS A 2 28.13 -18.56 1.67
N ILE A 3 28.38 -18.78 0.38
CA ILE A 3 27.39 -18.53 -0.70
C ILE A 3 26.18 -19.47 -0.63
N LYS A 4 26.38 -20.76 -0.32
CA LYS A 4 25.28 -21.72 -0.17
C LYS A 4 24.35 -21.38 0.99
N GLY A 5 24.90 -20.86 2.10
CA GLY A 5 24.11 -20.39 3.24
C GLY A 5 23.30 -19.14 2.92
N LEU A 6 23.89 -18.20 2.17
CA LEU A 6 23.18 -16.99 1.73
C LEU A 6 22.04 -17.32 0.75
N LEU A 7 22.28 -18.21 -0.21
CA LEU A 7 21.25 -18.66 -1.16
C LEU A 7 20.12 -19.44 -0.47
N ALA A 8 20.43 -20.21 0.58
CA ALA A 8 19.41 -20.87 1.39
C ALA A 8 18.57 -19.85 2.17
N GLN A 9 19.20 -18.83 2.77
CA GLN A 9 18.50 -17.75 3.47
C GLN A 9 17.59 -16.92 2.55
N VAL A 10 18.06 -16.61 1.33
CA VAL A 10 17.24 -15.88 0.34
C VAL A 10 16.01 -16.72 -0.06
N ARG A 11 16.19 -18.03 -0.29
CA ARG A 11 15.08 -18.94 -0.61
C ARG A 11 14.07 -19.05 0.52
N THR A 12 14.53 -19.15 1.77
CA THR A 12 13.62 -19.20 2.93
C THR A 12 12.83 -17.91 3.09
N CYS A 13 13.43 -16.73 2.86
CA CYS A 13 12.70 -15.47 2.92
C CYS A 13 11.64 -15.35 1.81
N GLU A 14 11.89 -15.87 0.61
CA GLU A 14 10.88 -15.92 -0.46
C GLU A 14 9.70 -16.84 -0.10
N GLU A 15 9.99 -18.00 0.50
CA GLU A 15 8.97 -18.97 0.94
C GLU A 15 8.13 -18.42 2.10
N GLU A 16 8.77 -17.78 3.10
CA GLU A 16 8.11 -17.13 4.22
C GLU A 16 7.17 -16.00 3.74
N ARG A 17 7.64 -15.15 2.81
CA ARG A 17 6.81 -14.09 2.23
C ARG A 17 5.59 -14.66 1.52
N LYS A 18 5.78 -15.67 0.65
CA LYS A 18 4.68 -16.34 -0.07
C LYS A 18 3.69 -16.99 0.89
N LEU A 19 4.16 -17.55 2.01
CA LEU A 19 3.29 -18.08 3.04
C LEU A 19 2.43 -16.97 3.64
N VAL A 20 3.03 -15.84 4.04
CA VAL A 20 2.30 -14.69 4.60
C VAL A 20 1.25 -14.16 3.63
N ASP A 21 1.58 -14.03 2.34
CA ASP A 21 0.62 -13.57 1.32
C ASP A 21 -0.55 -14.55 1.17
N LYS A 22 -0.29 -15.87 1.13
CA LYS A 22 -1.35 -16.90 1.10
C LYS A 22 -2.22 -16.88 2.36
N LEU A 23 -1.62 -16.70 3.54
CA LEU A 23 -2.37 -16.58 4.79
C LEU A 23 -3.30 -15.35 4.78
N ARG A 24 -2.88 -14.27 4.12
CA ARG A 24 -3.70 -13.08 3.92
C ARG A 24 -4.87 -13.35 2.97
N GLU A 25 -4.62 -14.04 1.85
CA GLU A 25 -5.64 -14.40 0.87
C GLU A 25 -6.77 -15.26 1.45
N ILE A 26 -6.45 -16.21 2.32
CA ILE A 26 -7.47 -17.03 3.01
C ILE A 26 -8.21 -16.27 4.14
N GLY A 27 -7.95 -14.97 4.29
CA GLY A 27 -8.57 -14.13 5.30
C GLY A 27 -8.04 -14.35 6.71
N LEU A 28 -6.91 -15.05 6.91
CA LEU A 28 -6.39 -15.31 8.26
C LEU A 28 -5.96 -14.01 8.97
N GLY A 29 -5.64 -12.96 8.20
CA GLY A 29 -5.32 -11.62 8.70
C GLY A 29 -6.42 -10.96 9.54
N GLN A 30 -7.66 -11.46 9.50
CA GLN A 30 -8.74 -10.98 10.36
C GLN A 30 -8.70 -11.60 11.77
N TYR A 31 -8.02 -12.73 11.94
CA TYR A 31 -7.90 -13.46 13.20
C TYR A 31 -6.54 -13.29 13.87
N ILE A 32 -5.49 -13.10 13.07
CA ILE A 32 -4.12 -12.87 13.56
C ILE A 32 -3.46 -11.74 12.81
N GLU A 33 -2.56 -11.03 13.49
CA GLU A 33 -1.71 -10.04 12.84
C GLU A 33 -0.62 -10.75 12.02
N LEU A 34 -0.68 -10.56 10.71
CA LEU A 34 0.35 -11.02 9.78
C LEU A 34 1.40 -9.92 9.60
N PRO A 35 2.70 -10.27 9.54
CA PRO A 35 3.74 -9.30 9.21
C PRO A 35 3.46 -8.59 7.88
N GLN A 36 3.57 -7.27 7.87
CA GLN A 36 3.37 -6.48 6.65
C GLN A 36 4.13 -5.16 6.70
N ILE A 37 4.24 -4.50 5.55
CA ILE A 37 4.83 -3.17 5.41
C ILE A 37 3.72 -2.23 4.97
N ALA A 38 3.45 -1.18 5.75
CA ALA A 38 2.47 -0.16 5.41
C ALA A 38 3.18 1.16 5.05
N VAL A 39 2.85 1.71 3.89
CA VAL A 39 3.32 3.04 3.44
C VAL A 39 2.25 4.06 3.79
N MET A 40 2.65 5.09 4.52
CA MET A 40 1.74 6.08 5.08
C MET A 40 2.37 7.47 5.09
N GLY A 41 1.56 8.51 5.10
CA GLY A 41 2.01 9.90 4.98
C GLY A 41 0.89 10.84 4.61
N ASP A 42 1.08 12.13 4.83
CA ASP A 42 0.12 13.16 4.47
C ASP A 42 -0.20 13.12 2.96
N THR A 43 -1.36 13.64 2.57
CA THR A 43 -1.69 13.77 1.14
C THR A 43 -0.60 14.56 0.42
N SER A 44 -0.22 14.08 -0.77
CA SER A 44 0.87 14.65 -1.58
C SER A 44 2.27 14.60 -0.95
N SER A 45 2.50 13.75 0.07
CA SER A 45 3.84 13.53 0.64
C SER A 45 4.82 12.76 -0.25
N GLY A 46 4.37 12.26 -1.42
CA GLY A 46 5.22 11.50 -2.35
C GLY A 46 5.13 9.98 -2.21
N LYS A 47 4.10 9.46 -1.52
CA LYS A 47 3.83 8.00 -1.43
C LYS A 47 3.77 7.34 -2.82
N SER A 48 2.90 7.82 -3.70
CA SER A 48 2.76 7.28 -5.06
C SER A 48 4.06 7.32 -5.85
N SER A 49 4.88 8.37 -5.69
CA SER A 49 6.21 8.46 -6.31
C SER A 49 7.18 7.41 -5.77
N LEU A 50 7.17 7.17 -4.45
CA LEU A 50 7.95 6.10 -3.83
C LEU A 50 7.53 4.72 -4.38
N LEU A 51 6.23 4.46 -4.50
CA LEU A 51 5.72 3.22 -5.06
C LEU A 51 6.13 3.05 -6.52
N SER A 52 6.02 4.11 -7.33
CA SER A 52 6.43 4.10 -8.72
C SER A 52 7.93 3.79 -8.88
N ALA A 53 8.76 4.34 -8.00
CA ALA A 53 10.20 4.07 -8.00
C ALA A 53 10.53 2.61 -7.65
N LEU A 54 9.75 1.98 -6.76
CA LEU A 54 9.93 0.58 -6.37
C LEU A 54 9.37 -0.40 -7.40
N SER A 55 8.28 -0.05 -8.08
CA SER A 55 7.52 -0.96 -8.94
C SER A 55 7.80 -0.80 -10.44
N GLY A 56 8.33 0.36 -10.85
CA GLY A 56 8.43 0.76 -12.25
C GLY A 56 7.09 1.15 -12.90
N VAL A 57 5.99 1.21 -12.14
CA VAL A 57 4.65 1.57 -12.61
C VAL A 57 4.31 3.00 -12.21
N SER A 58 3.72 3.77 -13.12
CA SER A 58 3.16 5.08 -12.80
C SER A 58 1.85 4.93 -12.03
N PHE A 59 1.86 5.16 -10.72
CA PHE A 59 0.62 5.20 -9.94
C PHE A 59 -0.19 6.47 -10.26
N PRO A 60 -1.53 6.36 -10.39
CA PRO A 60 -2.38 7.52 -10.69
C PRO A 60 -2.22 8.60 -9.62
N SER A 61 -1.98 9.83 -10.08
CA SER A 61 -1.67 10.99 -9.22
C SER A 61 -2.73 12.10 -9.32
N ASN A 62 -3.86 11.86 -10.00
CA ASN A 62 -4.89 12.88 -10.16
C ASN A 62 -5.55 13.19 -8.81
N ASP A 63 -5.63 14.47 -8.45
CA ASP A 63 -6.14 14.95 -7.14
C ASP A 63 -7.51 14.38 -6.76
N GLN A 64 -8.39 14.11 -7.73
CA GLN A 64 -9.71 13.52 -7.48
C GLN A 64 -9.71 12.00 -7.23
N LEU A 65 -8.66 11.28 -7.62
CA LEU A 65 -8.55 9.80 -7.57
C LEU A 65 -7.45 9.31 -6.61
N THR A 66 -6.81 10.21 -5.86
CA THR A 66 -5.74 9.83 -4.93
C THR A 66 -6.23 8.79 -3.92
N THR A 67 -5.42 7.72 -3.76
CA THR A 67 -5.65 6.48 -2.98
C THR A 67 -6.86 6.54 -2.03
N ARG A 68 -8.06 6.24 -2.54
CA ARG A 68 -9.32 6.24 -1.76
C ARG A 68 -9.54 4.95 -0.96
N CYS A 69 -8.66 3.98 -1.17
CA CYS A 69 -8.73 2.65 -0.60
C CYS A 69 -7.30 2.09 -0.48
N PRO A 70 -7.01 1.18 0.47
CA PRO A 70 -5.69 0.57 0.57
C PRO A 70 -5.28 -0.09 -0.76
N THR A 71 -4.03 0.12 -1.18
CA THR A 71 -3.48 -0.50 -2.38
C THR A 71 -2.31 -1.39 -1.99
N GLN A 72 -2.46 -2.71 -2.12
CA GLN A 72 -1.40 -3.66 -1.86
C GLN A 72 -0.61 -3.94 -3.14
N LEU A 73 0.70 -3.79 -3.07
CA LEU A 73 1.63 -4.07 -4.14
C LEU A 73 2.47 -5.28 -3.75
N ILE A 74 2.36 -6.35 -4.54
CA ILE A 74 3.08 -7.61 -4.39
C ILE A 74 4.03 -7.74 -5.58
N LEU A 75 5.33 -7.57 -5.34
CA LEU A 75 6.39 -7.68 -6.33
C LEU A 75 7.17 -8.96 -6.11
N THR A 76 7.38 -9.73 -7.18
CA THR A 76 8.15 -10.97 -7.15
C THR A 76 9.17 -10.99 -8.29
N ARG A 77 10.43 -11.29 -7.99
CA ARG A 77 11.41 -11.53 -9.04
C ARG A 77 11.08 -12.80 -9.82
N ALA A 78 11.01 -12.72 -11.14
CA ALA A 78 10.75 -13.84 -12.04
C ALA A 78 11.40 -13.64 -13.42
N ASP A 79 11.55 -14.69 -14.22
CA ASP A 79 12.20 -14.58 -15.53
C ASP A 79 11.35 -13.83 -16.57
N THR A 80 10.03 -13.80 -16.38
CA THR A 80 9.08 -13.19 -17.30
C THR A 80 8.12 -12.27 -16.57
N PHE A 81 7.66 -11.22 -17.26
CA PHE A 81 6.66 -10.33 -16.71
C PHE A 81 5.28 -10.99 -16.73
N ARG A 82 4.58 -10.96 -15.58
CA ARG A 82 3.14 -11.20 -15.49
C ARG A 82 2.57 -10.28 -14.41
N GLY A 83 1.41 -9.70 -14.66
CA GLY A 83 0.72 -8.85 -13.69
C GLY A 83 -0.72 -9.30 -13.48
N THR A 84 -1.26 -9.05 -12.31
CA THR A 84 -2.70 -9.11 -12.04
C THR A 84 -3.10 -7.93 -11.17
N VAL A 85 -4.29 -7.39 -11.42
CA VAL A 85 -4.90 -6.37 -10.57
C VAL A 85 -6.29 -6.87 -10.20
N ARG A 86 -6.61 -6.85 -8.91
CA ARG A 86 -7.91 -7.31 -8.40
C ARG A 86 -8.43 -6.42 -7.29
N LEU A 87 -9.75 -6.39 -7.14
CA LEU A 87 -10.43 -5.72 -6.04
C LEU A 87 -10.84 -6.74 -4.98
N VAL A 88 -10.42 -6.55 -3.74
CA VAL A 88 -10.72 -7.39 -2.57
C VAL A 88 -11.67 -6.65 -1.65
N ARG A 89 -12.82 -7.24 -1.34
CA ARG A 89 -13.84 -6.61 -0.50
C ARG A 89 -13.57 -6.87 0.99
N PHE A 90 -13.67 -5.85 1.83
CA PHE A 90 -13.34 -5.96 3.26
C PHE A 90 -14.32 -6.80 4.08
N GLN A 91 -15.59 -6.92 3.64
CA GLN A 91 -16.66 -7.59 4.41
C GLN A 91 -17.24 -8.85 3.73
N SER A 92 -16.61 -9.41 2.70
CA SER A 92 -17.09 -10.65 2.07
C SER A 92 -16.65 -11.89 2.87
N SER A 93 -17.30 -12.13 4.01
CA SER A 93 -17.22 -13.39 4.77
C SER A 93 -18.21 -14.46 4.27
N SER A 94 -18.75 -14.30 3.05
CA SER A 94 -19.82 -15.15 2.53
C SER A 94 -19.33 -15.90 1.30
N GLU A 95 -19.58 -17.21 1.28
CA GLU A 95 -19.21 -18.23 0.28
C GLU A 95 -19.76 -18.02 -1.15
N ASN A 96 -20.06 -16.78 -1.55
CA ASN A 96 -20.42 -16.40 -2.90
C ASN A 96 -19.26 -15.61 -3.51
N ASP A 97 -18.31 -16.34 -4.10
CA ASP A 97 -17.23 -15.83 -4.96
C ASP A 97 -17.78 -15.35 -6.32
N GLU A 98 -18.90 -14.63 -6.28
CA GLU A 98 -19.46 -13.93 -7.43
C GLU A 98 -18.81 -12.54 -7.50
N GLY A 99 -17.57 -12.52 -8.00
CA GLY A 99 -16.99 -11.33 -8.62
C GLY A 99 -15.73 -10.75 -7.98
N GLU A 100 -14.73 -11.55 -7.63
CA GLU A 100 -13.35 -11.04 -7.64
C GLU A 100 -13.03 -10.56 -9.07
N GLU A 101 -13.18 -9.26 -9.33
CA GLU A 101 -12.84 -8.69 -10.63
C GLU A 101 -11.31 -8.66 -10.74
N LYS A 102 -10.77 -9.71 -11.35
CA LYS A 102 -9.35 -9.91 -11.62
C LYS A 102 -9.05 -9.62 -13.08
N GLN A 103 -8.15 -8.68 -13.31
CA GLN A 103 -7.60 -8.37 -14.62
C GLN A 103 -6.18 -8.91 -14.72
N GLU A 104 -5.94 -9.81 -15.67
CA GLU A 104 -4.57 -10.25 -16.02
C GLU A 104 -3.90 -9.22 -16.95
N LEU A 105 -2.63 -8.97 -16.70
CA LEU A 105 -1.81 -7.99 -17.41
C LEU A 105 -0.56 -8.67 -17.95
N ASN A 106 -0.27 -8.43 -19.23
CA ASN A 106 0.91 -8.98 -19.89
C ASN A 106 2.01 -7.92 -20.07
N ARG A 107 1.71 -6.65 -19.78
CA ARG A 107 2.66 -5.53 -19.89
C ARG A 107 2.54 -4.61 -18.68
N LEU A 108 3.68 -4.07 -18.25
CA LEU A 108 3.76 -3.13 -17.12
C LEU A 108 2.98 -1.82 -17.39
N GLU A 109 2.92 -1.42 -18.66
CA GLU A 109 2.21 -0.21 -19.12
C GLU A 109 0.69 -0.28 -18.97
N ASP A 110 0.12 -1.49 -18.83
CA ASP A 110 -1.33 -1.69 -18.68
C ASP A 110 -1.79 -1.53 -17.21
N VAL A 111 -0.85 -1.53 -16.26
CA VAL A 111 -1.13 -1.50 -14.82
C VAL A 111 -1.81 -0.19 -14.37
N PRO A 112 -1.37 1.01 -14.77
CA PRO A 112 -2.01 2.27 -14.37
C PRO A 112 -3.49 2.35 -14.76
N ASP A 113 -3.81 1.88 -15.96
CA ASP A 113 -5.18 1.87 -16.48
C ASP A 113 -6.07 0.91 -15.68
N ALA A 114 -5.53 -0.27 -15.32
CA ALA A 114 -6.23 -1.23 -14.48
C ALA A 114 -6.51 -0.68 -13.06
N ILE A 115 -5.53 0.01 -12.44
CA ILE A 115 -5.72 0.67 -11.14
C ILE A 115 -6.81 1.75 -11.25
N THR A 116 -6.73 2.58 -12.29
CA THR A 116 -7.70 3.67 -12.52
C THR A 116 -9.11 3.14 -12.72
N LYS A 117 -9.26 2.06 -13.50
CA LYS A 117 -10.55 1.40 -13.73
C LYS A 117 -11.18 0.91 -12.43
N LEU A 118 -10.42 0.19 -11.58
CA LEU A 118 -10.96 -0.32 -10.31
C LEU A 118 -11.23 0.80 -9.30
N THR A 119 -10.38 1.84 -9.28
CA THR A 119 -10.59 3.01 -8.41
C THR A 119 -11.85 3.76 -8.81
N GLN A 120 -12.08 3.98 -10.12
CA GLN A 120 -13.28 4.63 -10.63
C GLN A 120 -14.54 3.83 -10.28
N LYS A 121 -14.48 2.50 -10.35
CA LYS A 121 -15.60 1.64 -9.94
C LYS A 121 -16.01 1.87 -8.48
N LEU A 122 -15.04 1.96 -7.56
CA LEU A 122 -15.33 2.26 -6.15
C LEU A 122 -16.02 3.63 -6.00
N VAL A 123 -15.60 4.62 -6.78
CA VAL A 123 -16.24 5.95 -6.82
C VAL A 123 -17.66 5.86 -7.35
N ASP A 124 -17.89 5.11 -8.42
CA ASP A 124 -19.22 4.92 -9.03
C ASP A 124 -20.18 4.18 -8.09
N GLU A 125 -19.67 3.33 -7.22
CA GLU A 125 -20.40 2.67 -6.12
C GLU A 125 -20.68 3.61 -4.93
N GLY A 126 -20.26 4.88 -5.01
CA GLY A 126 -20.44 5.89 -3.96
C GLY A 126 -19.45 5.73 -2.79
N GLN A 127 -18.40 4.93 -2.94
CA GLN A 127 -17.40 4.73 -1.90
C GLN A 127 -16.32 5.82 -1.96
N ASN A 128 -16.56 6.93 -1.26
CA ASN A 128 -15.59 8.03 -1.19
C ASN A 128 -14.27 7.62 -0.52
N ILE A 129 -14.34 6.83 0.56
CA ILE A 129 -13.21 6.13 1.17
C ILE A 129 -13.66 4.71 1.46
N SER A 130 -12.90 3.71 1.02
CA SER A 130 -13.26 2.29 1.17
C SER A 130 -12.21 1.52 1.93
N ASP A 131 -12.67 0.57 2.75
CA ASP A 131 -11.82 -0.44 3.37
C ASP A 131 -11.49 -1.59 2.40
N ASP A 132 -12.19 -1.66 1.26
CA ASP A 132 -11.86 -2.55 0.16
C ASP A 132 -10.43 -2.28 -0.33
N GLN A 133 -9.73 -3.29 -0.83
CA GLN A 133 -8.33 -3.21 -1.18
C GLN A 133 -8.11 -3.50 -2.66
N ILE A 134 -7.36 -2.65 -3.35
CA ILE A 134 -6.83 -2.98 -4.67
C ILE A 134 -5.53 -3.75 -4.47
N VAL A 135 -5.45 -4.97 -5.00
CA VAL A 135 -4.23 -5.79 -4.96
C VAL A 135 -3.62 -5.82 -6.35
N ILE A 136 -2.38 -5.34 -6.45
CA ILE A 136 -1.54 -5.35 -7.65
C ILE A 136 -0.44 -6.38 -7.41
N GLU A 137 -0.50 -7.49 -8.10
CA GLU A 137 0.55 -8.51 -8.07
C GLU A 137 1.31 -8.47 -9.39
N MET A 138 2.63 -8.32 -9.33
CA MET A 138 3.50 -8.33 -10.49
C MET A 138 4.71 -9.21 -10.25
N CYS A 139 5.08 -9.97 -11.27
CA CYS A 139 6.36 -10.63 -11.33
C CYS A 139 7.15 -10.20 -12.56
N GLY A 140 8.48 -10.23 -12.47
CA GLY A 140 9.36 -9.81 -13.56
C GLY A 140 10.84 -9.78 -13.16
N PRO A 141 11.77 -9.68 -14.13
CA PRO A 141 13.21 -9.86 -13.87
C PRO A 141 13.80 -8.71 -13.06
N GLU A 142 13.33 -7.49 -13.34
CA GLU A 142 13.77 -6.26 -12.69
C GLU A 142 13.01 -5.94 -11.39
N LEU A 143 11.98 -6.73 -11.05
CA LEU A 143 11.18 -6.47 -9.85
C LEU A 143 11.87 -7.04 -8.60
N PRO A 144 11.81 -6.32 -7.46
CA PRO A 144 12.26 -6.84 -6.19
C PRO A 144 11.26 -7.87 -5.63
N ASN A 145 11.68 -8.63 -4.62
CA ASN A 145 10.77 -9.41 -3.79
C ASN A 145 10.26 -8.52 -2.64
N LEU A 146 9.10 -7.90 -2.80
CA LEU A 146 8.58 -6.91 -1.86
C LEU A 146 7.05 -6.93 -1.83
N THR A 147 6.47 -6.99 -0.63
CA THR A 147 5.03 -6.76 -0.41
C THR A 147 4.86 -5.52 0.44
N LEU A 148 4.07 -4.56 -0.03
CA LEU A 148 3.76 -3.34 0.71
C LEU A 148 2.28 -2.96 0.52
N THR A 149 1.71 -2.23 1.46
CA THR A 149 0.36 -1.69 1.38
C THR A 149 0.42 -0.17 1.50
N ASP A 150 0.04 0.52 0.44
CA ASP A 150 -0.18 1.98 0.45
C ASP A 150 -1.52 2.30 1.09
N LEU A 151 -1.51 3.26 2.00
CA LEU A 151 -2.70 3.75 2.67
C LEU A 151 -3.08 5.13 2.14
N PRO A 152 -4.39 5.47 2.13
CA PRO A 152 -4.85 6.82 1.87
C PRO A 152 -4.07 7.84 2.70
N GLY A 153 -3.69 8.95 2.05
CA GLY A 153 -2.92 9.99 2.73
C GLY A 153 -3.75 10.73 3.78
N LEU A 154 -3.12 11.09 4.90
CA LEU A 154 -3.81 11.90 5.91
C LEU A 154 -4.21 13.26 5.31
N VAL A 155 -5.51 13.58 5.41
CA VAL A 155 -6.11 14.80 4.87
C VAL A 155 -6.41 15.76 6.01
N ARG A 156 -5.97 17.01 5.91
CA ARG A 156 -6.23 18.06 6.93
C ARG A 156 -7.48 18.89 6.63
N THR A 157 -7.81 19.05 5.35
CA THR A 157 -8.93 19.84 4.86
C THR A 157 -9.49 19.19 3.61
N VAL A 158 -10.81 19.19 3.48
CA VAL A 158 -11.52 18.75 2.27
C VAL A 158 -12.05 19.97 1.52
N GLY A 159 -12.23 19.88 0.21
CA GLY A 159 -12.81 20.98 -0.57
C GLY A 159 -14.28 21.26 -0.20
N ASP A 160 -14.80 22.43 -0.55
CA ASP A 160 -16.17 22.86 -0.19
C ASP A 160 -17.30 21.90 -0.65
N ARG A 161 -17.01 21.00 -1.59
CA ARG A 161 -17.96 20.03 -2.15
C ARG A 161 -17.74 18.60 -1.67
N GLU A 162 -16.75 18.37 -0.82
CA GLU A 162 -16.39 17.05 -0.30
C GLU A 162 -16.94 16.83 1.11
N ASP A 163 -17.20 15.57 1.44
CA ASP A 163 -17.72 15.20 2.75
C ASP A 163 -16.62 15.30 3.82
N GLN A 164 -16.87 16.08 4.88
CA GLN A 164 -15.95 16.21 6.01
C GLN A 164 -15.72 14.89 6.75
N SER A 165 -16.60 13.89 6.58
CA SER A 165 -16.44 12.55 7.15
C SER A 165 -15.23 11.78 6.58
N ILE A 166 -14.64 12.24 5.48
CA ILE A 166 -13.44 11.64 4.86
C ILE A 166 -12.25 11.67 5.81
N ILE A 167 -12.02 12.80 6.48
CA ILE A 167 -10.87 13.00 7.39
C ILE A 167 -10.85 11.95 8.51
N PRO A 168 -11.90 11.82 9.35
CA PRO A 168 -11.89 10.82 10.42
C PRO A 168 -11.88 9.38 9.88
N ARG A 169 -12.47 9.12 8.70
CA ARG A 169 -12.48 7.77 8.10
C ARG A 169 -11.10 7.34 7.61
N VAL A 170 -10.36 8.23 6.95
CA VAL A 170 -8.96 8.00 6.57
C VAL A 170 -8.10 7.79 7.81
N ARG A 171 -8.23 8.65 8.81
CA ARG A 171 -7.48 8.52 10.07
C ARG A 171 -7.75 7.17 10.74
N GLN A 172 -9.02 6.78 10.86
CA GLN A 172 -9.39 5.48 11.43
C GLN A 172 -8.76 4.32 10.65
N MET A 173 -8.74 4.40 9.32
CA MET A 173 -8.10 3.38 8.49
C MET A 173 -6.60 3.29 8.77
N VAL A 174 -5.89 4.42 8.76
CA VAL A 174 -4.44 4.46 9.04
C VAL A 174 -4.15 3.94 10.45
N ASP A 175 -4.92 4.37 11.45
CA ASP A 175 -4.76 3.93 12.84
C ASP A 175 -4.88 2.41 13.00
N ARG A 176 -5.74 1.74 12.22
CA ARG A 176 -5.87 0.27 12.26
C ARG A 176 -4.58 -0.43 11.83
N TYR A 177 -3.90 0.07 10.81
CA TYR A 177 -2.62 -0.48 10.37
C TYR A 177 -1.49 -0.13 11.34
N MET A 178 -1.50 1.10 11.88
CA MET A 178 -0.49 1.53 12.85
C MET A 178 -0.53 0.72 14.14
N LYS A 179 -1.72 0.35 14.64
CA LYS A 179 -1.89 -0.39 15.90
C LYS A 179 -1.41 -1.84 15.84
N GLN A 180 -1.24 -2.41 14.64
CA GLN A 180 -0.75 -3.77 14.48
C GLN A 180 0.76 -3.83 14.76
N GLU A 181 1.16 -4.57 15.78
CA GLU A 181 2.55 -4.61 16.26
C GLU A 181 3.51 -5.23 15.23
N ARG A 182 2.97 -6.09 14.34
CA ARG A 182 3.72 -6.76 13.28
C ARG A 182 3.81 -5.98 11.97
N THR A 183 3.27 -4.76 11.93
CA THR A 183 3.34 -3.87 10.77
C THR A 183 4.56 -2.97 10.84
N VAL A 184 5.46 -3.07 9.86
CA VAL A 184 6.53 -2.09 9.64
C VAL A 184 5.93 -0.84 8.98
N LEU A 185 6.17 0.33 9.56
CA LEU A 185 5.64 1.61 9.13
C LEU A 185 6.66 2.34 8.27
N ILE A 186 6.34 2.60 7.00
CA ILE A 186 7.10 3.52 6.15
C ILE A 186 6.39 4.88 6.19
N ALA A 187 6.93 5.80 6.99
CA ALA A 187 6.40 7.15 7.13
C ALA A 187 7.04 8.08 6.10
N VAL A 188 6.28 8.43 5.06
CA VAL A 188 6.72 9.27 3.94
C VAL A 188 6.46 10.73 4.25
N VAL A 189 7.54 11.52 4.33
CA VAL A 189 7.51 12.95 4.68
C VAL A 189 8.23 13.78 3.62
N PRO A 190 7.65 14.89 3.14
CA PRO A 190 8.33 15.76 2.19
C PRO A 190 9.34 16.67 2.90
N ALA A 191 10.50 16.89 2.29
CA ALA A 191 11.62 17.63 2.87
C ALA A 191 11.33 19.13 3.04
N ASN A 192 10.38 19.67 2.27
CA ASN A 192 9.99 21.08 2.32
C ASN A 192 8.95 21.40 3.41
N VAL A 193 8.60 20.43 4.25
CA VAL A 193 7.69 20.61 5.39
C VAL A 193 8.46 20.31 6.67
N ASP A 194 8.20 21.09 7.72
CA ASP A 194 8.78 20.83 9.04
C ASP A 194 8.32 19.46 9.56
N MET A 195 9.28 18.56 9.76
CA MET A 195 9.04 17.22 10.31
C MET A 195 8.28 17.26 11.64
N HIS A 196 8.48 18.29 12.48
CA HIS A 196 7.79 18.41 13.77
C HIS A 196 6.28 18.66 13.62
N ASN A 197 5.84 19.20 12.49
CA ASN A 197 4.43 19.50 12.20
C ASN A 197 3.77 18.48 11.27
N THR A 198 4.42 17.34 11.01
CA THR A 198 3.86 16.31 10.13
C THR A 198 3.05 15.32 10.95
N GLU A 199 1.74 15.27 10.69
CA GLU A 199 0.78 14.46 11.45
C GLU A 199 1.17 12.97 11.43
N ILE A 200 1.70 12.49 10.30
CA ILE A 200 2.11 11.09 10.19
C ILE A 200 3.23 10.69 11.15
N LEU A 201 4.20 11.57 11.41
CA LEU A 201 5.31 11.25 12.32
C LEU A 201 4.85 11.22 13.77
N GLN A 202 3.94 12.13 14.14
CA GLN A 202 3.31 12.10 15.45
C GLN A 202 2.51 10.80 15.65
N ALA A 203 1.65 10.45 14.69
CA ALA A 203 0.86 9.23 14.76
C ALA A 203 1.75 7.96 14.80
N ALA A 204 2.84 7.95 14.02
CA ALA A 204 3.82 6.86 14.06
C ALA A 204 4.52 6.77 15.44
N GLN A 205 4.89 7.90 16.04
CA GLN A 205 5.52 7.94 17.36
C GLN A 205 4.57 7.49 18.48
N GLU A 206 3.28 7.82 18.38
CA GLU A 206 2.25 7.32 19.30
C GLU A 206 2.10 5.79 19.20
N ALA A 207 2.18 5.24 17.99
CA ALA A 207 2.05 3.80 17.73
C ALA A 207 3.33 2.98 17.91
N ASP A 208 4.51 3.60 17.78
CA ASP A 208 5.83 2.99 17.95
C ASP A 208 6.79 3.97 18.67
N PRO A 209 6.61 4.18 20.00
CA PRO A 209 7.38 5.17 20.75
C PRO A 209 8.89 4.96 20.74
N ASN A 210 9.33 3.72 20.53
CA ASN A 210 10.74 3.34 20.48
C ASN A 210 11.31 3.36 19.05
N GLY A 211 10.48 3.63 18.02
CA GLY A 211 10.90 3.64 16.63
C GLY A 211 11.42 2.28 16.12
N THR A 212 10.97 1.17 16.71
CA THR A 212 11.51 -0.18 16.44
C THR A 212 11.06 -0.77 15.12
N ARG A 213 9.94 -0.29 14.58
CA ARG A 213 9.31 -0.75 13.33
C ARG A 213 8.93 0.39 12.41
N THR A 214 9.46 1.59 12.64
CA THR A 214 9.17 2.78 11.83
C THR A 214 10.40 3.22 11.03
N ILE A 215 10.21 3.41 9.73
CA ILE A 215 11.22 3.91 8.79
C ILE A 215 10.69 5.23 8.24
N ALA A 216 11.38 6.33 8.53
CA ALA A 216 11.09 7.62 7.92
C ALA A 216 11.73 7.71 6.54
N VAL A 217 10.94 8.05 5.51
CA VAL A 217 11.39 8.26 4.14
C VAL A 217 11.16 9.72 3.77
N VAL A 218 12.24 10.44 3.52
CA VAL A 218 12.20 11.85 3.13
C VAL A 218 12.12 11.97 1.60
N THR A 219 11.11 12.68 1.10
CA THR A 219 10.86 12.92 -0.33
C THR A 219 11.01 14.40 -0.68
N LYS A 220 10.87 14.78 -1.96
CA LYS A 220 10.87 16.18 -2.43
C LYS A 220 12.11 16.99 -1.99
N MET A 221 13.27 16.33 -1.97
CA MET A 221 14.54 16.98 -1.60
C MET A 221 14.95 18.11 -2.55
N ASP A 222 14.42 18.09 -3.77
CA ASP A 222 14.56 19.13 -4.78
C ASP A 222 13.85 20.44 -4.44
N LEU A 223 12.93 20.42 -3.46
CA LEU A 223 12.17 21.60 -3.01
C LEU A 223 12.76 22.25 -1.74
N VAL A 224 13.95 21.82 -1.32
CA VAL A 224 14.64 22.38 -0.15
C VAL A 224 15.57 23.50 -0.63
N ASP A 225 15.33 24.71 -0.13
CA ASP A 225 16.19 25.89 -0.32
C ASP A 225 17.37 25.91 0.66
#